data_AF-S4P4Z8-F1
#
_entry.id   AF-S4P4Z8-F1
#
_cell.length_a   1.000
_cell.length_b   1.000
_cell.length_c   1.000
_cell.angle_alpha   90.00
_cell.angle_beta   90.00
_cell.angle_gamma   90.00
#
_symmetry.space_group_name_H-M   'P 1'
#
loop_
_entity.id
_entity.type
_entity.pdbx_description
1 polymer ?
#
loop_
_entity_poly.entity_id
_entity_poly.type
_entity_poly.pdbx_seq_one_letter_code
_entity_poly.pdbx_strand_id
1 'polypeptide(L)' 'FKLSTNNVYECQVCGFNFETFGSIERHMNVHYRNCVCSQCGTGFVTKYRLKVHIKSMHIGGTFPCDICKKVYTT' A
#
# COMPACT_ATOMS: atom_id res chain seq x y z
N PHE A 1 -8.94 -16.38 2.08
CA PHE A 1 -10.21 -15.90 1.50
C PHE A 1 -11.21 -17.03 1.62
N LYS A 2 -12.47 -16.72 1.95
CA LYS A 2 -13.57 -17.70 1.95
C LYS A 2 -14.59 -17.23 0.93
N LEU A 3 -15.09 -18.13 0.08
CA LEU A 3 -16.29 -17.84 -0.71
C LEU A 3 -17.48 -17.95 0.23
N SER A 4 -18.15 -16.83 0.50
CA SER A 4 -19.43 -16.84 1.21
C SER A 4 -20.56 -17.03 0.20
N THR A 5 -21.67 -17.62 0.65
CA THR A 5 -22.84 -18.17 -0.07
C THR A 5 -23.49 -17.25 -1.14
N ASN A 6 -23.03 -16.01 -1.28
CA ASN A 6 -23.49 -15.02 -2.27
C ASN A 6 -22.44 -14.68 -3.34
N ASN A 7 -21.45 -15.56 -3.56
CA ASN A 7 -20.39 -15.41 -4.56
C ASN A 7 -19.45 -14.21 -4.32
N VAL A 8 -19.30 -13.80 -3.05
CA VAL A 8 -18.40 -12.71 -2.62
C VAL A 8 -17.17 -13.27 -1.92
N TYR A 9 -16.05 -12.56 -2.07
CA TYR A 9 -14.78 -12.85 -1.42
C TYR A 9 -14.62 -12.02 -0.15
N GLU A 10 -14.55 -12.69 1.00
CA GLU A 10 -14.38 -12.01 2.29
C GLU A 10 -12.91 -12.02 2.74
N CYS A 11 -12.40 -10.85 3.13
CA CYS A 11 -11.10 -10.70 3.78
C CYS A 11 -11.18 -11.18 5.23
N GLN A 12 -10.43 -12.22 5.58
CA GLN A 12 -10.43 -12.78 6.95
C GLN A 12 -9.71 -11.89 7.97
N VAL A 13 -8.98 -10.87 7.53
CA VAL A 13 -8.23 -9.97 8.42
C VAL A 13 -9.09 -8.80 8.90
N CYS A 14 -10.01 -8.31 8.07
CA CYS A 14 -10.87 -7.16 8.40
C CYS A 14 -12.37 -7.35 8.12
N GLY A 15 -12.78 -8.50 7.60
CA GLY A 15 -14.17 -8.83 7.29
C GLY A 15 -14.74 -8.13 6.05
N PHE A 16 -13.91 -7.44 5.25
CA PHE A 16 -14.39 -6.69 4.09
C PHE A 16 -14.73 -7.62 2.92
N ASN A 17 -15.83 -7.32 2.22
CA ASN A 17 -16.33 -8.12 1.11
C ASN A 17 -15.96 -7.53 -0.24
N PHE A 18 -15.64 -8.40 -1.20
CA PHE A 18 -15.27 -8.04 -2.56
C PHE A 18 -16.01 -8.91 -3.56
N GLU A 19 -16.42 -8.30 -4.68
CA GLU A 19 -17.16 -9.00 -5.74
C GLU A 19 -16.25 -9.85 -6.63
N THR A 20 -14.94 -9.58 -6.65
CA THR A 20 -13.99 -10.31 -7.50
C THR A 20 -12.73 -10.75 -6.74
N PHE A 21 -12.13 -11.85 -7.22
CA PHE A 21 -10.87 -12.36 -6.70
C PHE A 21 -9.74 -11.34 -6.83
N GLY A 22 -9.63 -10.65 -7.97
CA GLY A 22 -8.61 -9.62 -8.18
C GLY A 22 -8.74 -8.44 -7.21
N SER A 23 -9.98 -8.08 -6.83
CA SER A 23 -10.23 -7.05 -5.83
C SER A 23 -9.71 -7.44 -4.45
N ILE A 24 -10.03 -8.65 -3.97
CA ILE A 24 -9.56 -9.12 -2.65
C ILE A 24 -8.05 -9.34 -2.66
N GLU A 25 -7.47 -9.90 -3.73
CA GLU A 25 -6.02 -10.09 -3.86
C GLU A 25 -5.28 -8.74 -3.77
N ARG A 26 -5.78 -7.73 -4.50
CA ARG A 26 -5.25 -6.37 -4.41
C ARG A 26 -5.41 -5.78 -3.01
N HIS A 27 -6.52 -6.05 -2.33
CA HIS A 27 -6.78 -5.59 -0.98
C HIS A 27 -5.87 -6.24 0.06
N MET A 28 -5.52 -7.53 -0.06
CA MET A 28 -4.64 -8.22 0.89
C MET A 28 -3.29 -7.52 1.04
N ASN A 29 -2.85 -6.80 0.02
CA ASN A 29 -1.65 -5.99 0.06
C ASN A 29 -1.67 -4.85 1.10
N VAL A 30 -2.85 -4.41 1.53
CA VAL A 30 -3.00 -3.43 2.61
C VAL A 30 -2.59 -4.05 3.95
N HIS A 31 -2.89 -5.34 4.15
CA HIS A 31 -2.51 -6.10 5.34
C HIS A 31 -1.05 -6.56 5.27
N TYR A 32 -0.59 -6.97 4.08
CA TYR A 32 0.76 -7.47 3.84
C TYR A 32 1.61 -6.49 3.03
N ARG A 33 1.83 -5.29 3.59
CA ARG A 33 2.72 -4.29 2.97
C ARG A 33 4.17 -4.76 3.09
N ASN A 34 4.68 -5.43 2.06
CA ASN A 34 6.02 -6.03 2.07
C ASN A 34 7.16 -5.02 1.87
N CYS A 35 6.88 -3.84 1.31
CA CYS A 35 7.90 -2.86 0.93
C CYS A 35 7.78 -1.60 1.77
N VAL A 36 8.57 -1.48 2.82
CA VAL A 36 8.53 -0.32 3.74
C VAL A 36 9.63 0.67 3.40
N CYS A 37 9.30 1.97 3.40
CA CYS A 37 10.29 3.03 3.26
C CYS A 37 11.12 3.15 4.54
N SER A 38 12.43 3.00 4.44
CA SER A 38 13.34 3.10 5.60
C SER A 38 13.45 4.52 6.17
N GLN A 39 13.13 5.55 5.38
CA GLN A 39 13.25 6.95 5.82
C GLN A 39 12.04 7.45 6.62
N CYS A 40 10.83 6.99 6.26
CA CYS A 40 9.59 7.50 6.84
C CYS A 40 8.65 6.39 7.33
N GLY A 41 8.99 5.11 7.16
CA GLY A 41 8.16 3.99 7.60
C GLY A 41 6.90 3.75 6.77
N THR A 42 6.68 4.49 5.68
CA THR A 42 5.50 4.27 4.81
C THR A 42 5.57 2.88 4.17
N GLY A 43 4.53 2.07 4.40
CA GLY A 43 4.41 0.74 3.83
C GLY A 43 3.74 0.75 2.44
N PHE A 44 4.36 0.06 1.49
CA PHE A 44 3.88 -0.12 0.13
C PHE A 44 3.73 -1.59 -0.20
N VAL A 45 2.82 -1.83 -1.14
CA VAL A 45 2.50 -3.15 -1.68
C VAL A 45 3.60 -3.66 -2.60
N THR A 46 4.16 -2.79 -3.43
CA THR A 46 5.13 -3.16 -4.47
C THR A 46 6.41 -2.34 -4.35
N LYS A 47 7.54 -2.95 -4.76
CA LYS A 47 8.84 -2.27 -4.86
C LYS A 47 8.79 -1.08 -5.81
N TYR A 48 7.99 -1.16 -6.88
CA TYR A 48 7.79 -0.04 -7.80
C TYR A 48 7.18 1.18 -7.11
N ARG A 49 6.09 1.00 -6.35
CA ARG A 49 5.45 2.10 -5.61
C ARG A 49 6.37 2.70 -4.56
N LEU A 50 7.13 1.87 -3.85
CA LEU A 50 8.15 2.35 -2.93
C LEU A 50 9.22 3.19 -3.64
N LYS A 51 9.73 2.72 -4.79
CA LYS A 51 10.74 3.46 -5.58
C LYS A 51 10.21 4.81 -6.06
N VAL A 52 8.97 4.86 -6.55
CA VAL A 52 8.33 6.11 -6.96
C VAL A 52 8.21 7.06 -5.77
N HIS A 53 7.73 6.60 -4.62
CA HIS A 53 7.64 7.39 -3.40
C HIS A 53 9.00 7.97 -2.97
N ILE A 54 10.04 7.14 -2.92
CA ILE A 54 11.39 7.60 -2.55
C ILE A 54 11.86 8.69 -3.54
N LYS A 55 11.65 8.47 -4.84
CA LYS A 55 12.05 9.44 -5.86
C LYS A 55 11.28 10.76 -5.73
N SER A 56 9.97 10.69 -5.52
CA SER A 56 9.08 11.86 -5.51
C SER A 56 8.97 12.59 -4.17
N MET A 57 9.43 12.00 -3.06
CA MET A 57 9.30 12.58 -1.71
C MET A 57 10.63 12.73 -0.96
N HIS A 58 11.67 11.98 -1.33
CA HIS A 58 12.93 11.92 -0.56
C HIS A 58 14.19 12.28 -1.36
N ILE A 59 14.25 11.98 -2.66
CA ILE A 59 15.45 12.22 -3.48
C ILE A 59 15.35 13.52 -4.30
N GLY A 60 14.16 13.97 -4.67
CA GLY A 60 13.98 15.18 -5.48
C GLY A 60 12.52 15.60 -5.55
N GLY A 61 11.86 15.58 -4.39
CA GLY A 61 10.43 15.78 -4.26
C GLY A 61 10.06 17.20 -3.92
N THR A 62 9.17 17.80 -4.72
CA THR A 62 8.54 19.10 -4.39
C THR A 62 7.50 18.97 -3.27
N PHE A 63 7.03 17.74 -3.01
CA PHE A 63 5.98 17.47 -2.04
C PHE A 63 6.58 16.93 -0.73
N PRO A 64 6.22 17.52 0.42
CA PRO A 64 6.63 17.00 1.71
C PRO A 64 6.06 15.59 1.93
N CYS A 65 6.88 14.70 2.47
CA CYS A 65 6.36 13.43 2.98
C CYS A 65 5.54 13.71 4.25
N ASP A 66 4.27 13.30 4.30
CA ASP A 66 3.40 13.50 5.46
C ASP A 66 3.94 12.93 6.79
N ILE A 67 4.73 11.85 6.71
CA ILE A 67 5.22 11.17 7.91
C ILE A 67 6.49 11.81 8.46
N CYS A 68 7.50 12.06 7.61
CA CYS A 68 8.75 12.67 8.07
C CYS A 68 8.76 14.21 7.97
N LYS A 69 7.75 14.80 7.30
CA LYS A 69 7.54 16.25 7.07
C LYS A 69 8.73 16.99 6.45
N LYS A 70 9.69 16.26 5.88
CA LYS A 70 10.87 16.83 5.23
C LYS A 70 10.59 17.02 3.74
N VAL A 71 10.94 18.20 3.24
CA VAL A 71 10.98 18.53 1.81
C VAL A 71 12.45 18.48 1.39
N TYR A 72 12.73 17.73 0.33
CA TYR A 72 14.08 17.60 -0.21
C TYR A 72 14.10 18.17 -1.61
N THR A 73 14.59 19.39 -1.74
CA THR A 73 15.03 19.96 -3.01
C THR A 73 16.44 19.46 -3.31
N THR A 74 16.63 19.03 -4.57
CA THR A 74 17.91 18.58 -5.14
C THR A 74 19.07 19.49 -4.77
#